data_AF-A0A9P6QCC4-F1
#
_entry.id   AF-A0A9P6QCC4-F1
#
_cell.length_a   1.000
_cell.length_b   1.000
_cell.length_c   1.000
_cell.angle_alpha   90.00
_cell.angle_beta   90.00
_cell.angle_gamma   90.00
#
_symmetry.space_group_name_H-M   'P 1'
#
loop_
_entity.id
_entity.type
_entity.pdbx_description
1 polymer ?
#
loop_
_entity_poly.entity_id
_entity_poly.type
_entity_poly.pdbx_seq_one_letter_code
_entity_poly.pdbx_strand_id
1 'polypeptide(L)'
;MVSLQEFPNESLVSTFYGAYFVSYLMLDLMLGMVYYRSSLDPLSGWVHHLAYMGVVSRASMHRQLSTLFAIGTPIEASTILLAAGHIFPRTRRDWLFGAVFFGVRIVYPLLILPELFQHVEMRMAWRVAFCALLMHVYWFQRPKGSECNRDGIVWFHLELDIRAVGDDPMTIP
;
A
#
# COMPACT_ATOMS: atom_id res chain seq x y z
N MET A 1 17.73 -15.90 -9.48
CA MET A 1 17.93 -14.75 -8.58
C MET A 1 17.94 -13.53 -9.48
N VAL A 2 17.03 -12.59 -9.30
CA VAL A 2 16.93 -11.38 -10.15
C VAL A 2 18.06 -10.44 -9.74
N SER A 3 19.05 -10.22 -10.60
CA SER A 3 20.14 -9.28 -10.34
C SER A 3 19.62 -7.86 -10.55
N LEU A 4 19.66 -7.01 -9.53
CA LEU A 4 19.19 -5.63 -9.65
C LEU A 4 20.08 -4.77 -10.57
N GLN A 5 21.25 -5.28 -10.94
CA GLN A 5 22.21 -4.63 -11.84
C GLN A 5 21.84 -4.74 -13.33
N GLU A 6 20.94 -5.65 -13.69
CA GLU A 6 20.52 -5.87 -15.09
C GLU A 6 19.35 -4.97 -15.52
N PHE A 7 18.77 -4.17 -14.60
CA PHE A 7 17.66 -3.30 -14.94
C PHE A 7 18.09 -2.16 -15.87
N PRO A 8 17.27 -1.84 -16.89
CA PRO A 8 17.60 -0.79 -17.85
C PRO A 8 17.75 0.56 -17.14
N ASN A 9 18.65 1.38 -17.68
CA ASN A 9 18.85 2.75 -17.26
C ASN A 9 17.53 3.54 -17.23
N GLU A 10 17.51 4.61 -16.43
CA GLU A 10 16.34 5.47 -16.29
C GLU A 10 15.72 5.86 -17.63
N SER A 11 14.40 5.69 -17.69
CA SER A 11 13.61 6.07 -18.84
C SER A 11 12.81 7.34 -18.52
N LEU A 12 12.38 8.04 -19.57
CA LEU A 12 11.44 9.15 -19.38
C LEU A 12 10.13 8.66 -18.74
N VAL A 13 9.75 7.41 -19.03
CA VAL A 13 8.55 6.75 -18.49
C VAL A 13 8.67 6.55 -16.97
N SER A 14 9.79 6.02 -16.47
CA SER A 14 10.01 5.85 -15.01
C SER A 14 10.02 7.18 -14.27
N THR A 15 10.59 8.23 -14.89
CA THR A 15 10.59 9.58 -14.34
C THR A 15 9.17 10.16 -14.26
N PHE A 16 8.38 10.01 -15.33
CA PHE A 16 6.99 10.45 -15.35
C PHE A 16 6.14 9.73 -14.30
N TYR A 17 6.26 8.40 -14.19
CA TYR A 17 5.56 7.63 -13.16
C TYR A 17 6.01 8.01 -11.75
N GLY A 18 7.29 8.31 -11.54
CA GLY A 18 7.81 8.83 -10.27
C GLY A 18 7.13 10.14 -9.86
N ALA A 19 7.08 11.11 -10.77
CA ALA A 19 6.45 12.40 -10.52
C ALA A 19 4.94 12.27 -10.30
N TYR A 20 4.27 11.45 -11.11
CA TYR A 20 2.84 11.15 -10.97
C TYR A 20 2.54 10.53 -9.61
N PHE A 21 3.32 9.52 -9.20
CA PHE A 21 3.11 8.81 -7.95
C PHE A 21 3.32 9.71 -6.72
N VAL A 22 4.37 10.55 -6.71
CA VAL A 22 4.57 11.53 -5.63
C VAL A 22 3.42 12.53 -5.57
N SER A 23 2.98 13.04 -6.73
CA SER A 23 1.84 13.97 -6.80
C SER A 23 0.55 13.34 -6.28
N TYR A 24 0.32 12.07 -6.63
CA TYR A 24 -0.80 11.28 -6.12
C TYR A 24 -0.76 11.15 -4.59
N LEU A 25 0.38 10.77 -4.00
CA LEU A 25 0.52 10.64 -2.54
C LEU A 25 0.29 11.98 -1.81
N MET A 26 0.77 13.08 -2.39
CA MET A 26 0.53 14.41 -1.83
C MET A 26 -0.94 14.78 -1.88
N LEU A 27 -1.61 14.58 -3.02
CA LEU A 27 -3.03 14.86 -3.17
C LEU A 27 -3.88 13.97 -2.26
N ASP A 28 -3.53 12.70 -2.10
CA ASP A 28 -4.23 11.77 -1.22
C ASP A 28 -4.17 12.23 0.25
N LEU A 29 -2.99 12.64 0.74
CA LEU A 29 -2.86 13.22 2.08
C LEU A 29 -3.61 14.55 2.21
N MET A 30 -3.54 15.43 1.21
CA MET A 30 -4.27 16.71 1.23
C MET A 30 -5.78 16.50 1.30
N LEU A 31 -6.33 15.63 0.46
CA LEU A 31 -7.75 15.30 0.45
C LEU A 31 -8.15 14.55 1.73
N GLY A 32 -7.32 13.62 2.20
CA GLY A 32 -7.54 12.91 3.46
C GLY A 32 -7.62 13.86 4.66
N MET A 33 -6.78 14.90 4.71
CA MET A 33 -6.84 15.90 5.78
C MET A 33 -8.12 16.73 5.77
N VAL A 34 -8.70 16.98 4.60
CA VAL A 34 -9.90 17.81 4.42
C VAL A 34 -11.18 16.99 4.62
N TYR A 35 -11.26 15.82 3.99
CA TYR A 35 -12.52 15.06 3.86
C TYR A 35 -12.60 13.82 4.76
N TYR A 36 -11.48 13.18 5.10
CA TYR A 36 -11.47 11.87 5.76
C TYR A 36 -10.48 11.80 6.93
N ARG A 37 -10.39 12.89 7.71
CA ARG A 37 -9.39 13.03 8.78
C ARG A 37 -9.50 11.95 9.86
N SER A 38 -10.71 11.43 10.10
CA SER A 38 -10.96 10.32 11.03
C SER A 38 -10.52 8.96 10.49
N SER A 39 -10.37 8.82 9.17
CA SER A 39 -9.91 7.60 8.50
C SER A 39 -8.40 7.55 8.28
N LEU A 40 -7.71 8.70 8.34
CA LEU A 40 -6.26 8.75 8.24
C LEU A 40 -5.57 8.18 9.50
N ASP A 41 -5.39 6.86 9.52
CA ASP A 41 -4.60 6.20 10.54
C ASP A 41 -3.13 6.67 10.48
N PRO A 42 -2.49 6.97 11.63
CA PRO A 42 -1.10 7.45 11.64
C PRO A 42 -0.10 6.49 10.98
N LEU A 43 -0.35 5.18 11.02
CA LEU A 43 0.59 4.19 10.51
C LEU A 43 0.33 3.88 9.02
N SER A 44 -0.91 3.55 8.64
CA SER A 44 -1.24 3.20 7.25
C SER A 44 -1.42 4.42 6.35
N GLY A 45 -1.84 5.56 6.88
CA GLY A 45 -1.96 6.83 6.14
C GLY A 45 -0.63 7.57 6.13
N TRP A 46 -0.28 8.22 7.24
CA TRP A 46 0.84 9.18 7.27
C TRP A 46 2.21 8.55 7.07
N VAL A 47 2.58 7.58 7.92
CA VAL A 47 3.93 6.99 7.87
C VAL A 47 4.17 6.29 6.54
N HIS A 48 3.16 5.60 6.01
CA HIS A 48 3.23 4.91 4.72
C HIS A 48 3.47 5.88 3.56
N HIS A 49 2.66 6.93 3.44
CA HIS A 49 2.75 7.90 2.33
C HIS A 49 4.05 8.70 2.40
N LEU A 50 4.48 9.12 3.59
CA LEU A 50 5.76 9.79 3.80
C LEU A 50 6.96 8.88 3.48
N ALA A 51 6.90 7.61 3.88
CA ALA A 51 7.96 6.65 3.56
C ALA A 51 8.08 6.43 2.05
N TYR A 52 6.97 6.27 1.33
CA TYR A 52 6.99 6.15 -0.13
C TYR A 52 7.51 7.41 -0.83
N MET A 53 7.06 8.60 -0.42
CA MET A 53 7.61 9.85 -0.96
C MET A 53 9.13 9.93 -0.76
N GLY A 54 9.64 9.56 0.42
CA GLY A 54 11.06 9.54 0.72
C GLY A 54 11.85 8.53 -0.14
N VAL A 55 11.34 7.30 -0.27
CA VAL A 55 11.98 6.24 -1.08
C VAL A 55 12.03 6.64 -2.56
N VAL A 56 10.93 7.15 -3.12
CA VAL A 56 10.85 7.55 -4.53
C VAL A 56 11.75 8.77 -4.79
N SER A 57 11.77 9.74 -3.88
CA SER A 57 12.66 10.91 -3.99
C SER A 57 14.14 10.51 -3.96
N ARG A 58 14.52 9.61 -3.05
CA ARG A 58 15.90 9.08 -2.96
C ARG A 58 16.26 8.23 -4.19
N ALA A 59 15.32 7.43 -4.71
CA ALA A 59 15.53 6.67 -5.93
C ALA A 59 15.67 7.58 -7.16
N SER A 60 14.91 8.68 -7.22
CA SER A 60 15.02 9.69 -8.29
C SER A 60 16.39 10.36 -8.30
N MET A 61 16.94 10.72 -7.13
CA MET A 61 18.28 11.32 -7.02
C MET A 61 19.39 10.38 -7.51
N HIS A 62 19.16 9.06 -7.45
CA HIS A 62 20.15 8.04 -7.76
C HIS A 62 19.87 7.31 -9.08
N ARG A 63 18.89 7.77 -9.85
CA ARG A 63 18.50 7.18 -11.13
C ARG A 63 18.15 5.68 -10.98
N GLN A 64 17.29 5.37 -10.00
CA GLN A 64 16.84 4.01 -9.63
C GLN A 64 15.31 3.86 -9.59
N LEU A 65 14.55 4.78 -10.19
CA LEU A 65 13.10 4.68 -10.31
C LEU A 65 12.67 3.46 -11.12
N SER A 66 13.37 3.13 -12.22
CA SER A 66 13.05 1.94 -13.02
C SER A 66 13.11 0.67 -12.16
N THR A 67 14.19 0.50 -11.40
CA THR A 67 14.38 -0.61 -10.48
C THR A 67 13.34 -0.61 -9.37
N LEU A 68 13.09 0.57 -8.77
CA LEU A 68 12.10 0.72 -7.69
C LEU A 68 10.69 0.33 -8.15
N PHE A 69 10.25 0.78 -9.33
CA PHE A 69 8.94 0.41 -9.86
C PHE A 69 8.89 -1.07 -10.24
N ALA A 70 9.94 -1.61 -10.86
CA ALA A 70 9.98 -3.02 -11.21
C ALA A 70 9.85 -3.94 -9.98
N ILE A 71 10.48 -3.58 -8.85
CA ILE A 71 10.34 -4.34 -7.59
C ILE A 71 9.07 -3.99 -6.82
N GLY A 72 8.56 -2.76 -6.95
CA GLY A 72 7.41 -2.27 -6.17
C GLY A 72 6.06 -2.69 -6.76
N THR A 73 5.91 -2.70 -8.08
CA THR A 73 4.62 -2.95 -8.74
C THR A 73 3.97 -4.29 -8.37
N PRO A 74 4.69 -5.43 -8.27
CA PRO A 74 4.06 -6.70 -7.87
C PRO A 74 3.40 -6.65 -6.49
N ILE A 75 3.97 -5.85 -5.57
CA ILE A 75 3.48 -5.70 -4.20
C ILE A 75 2.07 -5.04 -4.21
N GLU A 76 1.79 -4.16 -5.16
CA GLU A 76 0.48 -3.49 -5.32
C GLU A 76 -0.61 -4.39 -5.94
N ALA A 77 -0.29 -5.61 -6.37
CA ALA A 77 -1.32 -6.53 -6.88
C ALA A 77 -2.38 -6.87 -5.82
N SER A 78 -1.99 -6.99 -4.55
CA SER A 78 -2.94 -7.29 -3.46
C SER A 78 -3.88 -6.13 -3.17
N THR A 79 -3.43 -4.89 -3.29
CA THR A 79 -4.23 -3.67 -3.05
C THR A 79 -5.21 -3.43 -4.20
N ILE A 80 -4.80 -3.69 -5.45
CA ILE A 80 -5.70 -3.68 -6.61
C ILE A 80 -6.83 -4.70 -6.43
N LEU A 81 -6.48 -5.93 -6.02
CA LEU A 81 -7.47 -6.98 -5.78
C LEU A 81 -8.42 -6.61 -4.63
N LEU A 82 -7.90 -5.96 -3.59
CA LEU A 82 -8.71 -5.48 -2.48
C LEU A 82 -9.70 -4.41 -2.95
N ALA A 83 -9.21 -3.38 -3.64
CA ALA A 83 -10.02 -2.29 -4.18
C ALA A 83 -11.11 -2.82 -5.14
N ALA A 84 -10.76 -3.78 -6.00
CA ALA A 84 -11.73 -4.45 -6.87
C ALA A 84 -12.83 -5.18 -6.07
N GLY A 85 -12.47 -5.82 -4.96
CA GLY A 85 -13.43 -6.45 -4.04
C GLY A 85 -14.35 -5.47 -3.33
N HIS A 86 -13.93 -4.21 -3.17
CA HIS A 86 -14.78 -3.13 -2.63
C HIS A 86 -15.74 -2.57 -3.69
N ILE A 87 -15.26 -2.34 -4.91
CA ILE A 87 -16.09 -1.83 -6.01
C ILE A 87 -17.12 -2.88 -6.46
N PHE A 88 -16.74 -4.15 -6.46
CA PHE A 88 -17.60 -5.26 -6.87
C PHE A 88 -17.76 -6.31 -5.74
N PRO A 89 -18.58 -6.02 -4.71
CA PRO A 89 -18.74 -6.93 -3.57
C PRO A 89 -19.20 -8.34 -3.95
N ARG A 90 -19.95 -8.47 -5.05
CA ARG A 90 -20.46 -9.76 -5.55
C ARG A 90 -19.36 -10.69 -6.08
N THR A 91 -18.23 -10.16 -6.52
CA THR A 91 -17.11 -10.94 -7.05
C THR A 91 -15.97 -11.10 -6.03
N ARG A 92 -16.13 -10.56 -4.82
CA ARG A 92 -15.13 -10.62 -3.77
C ARG A 92 -14.90 -12.06 -3.31
N ARG A 93 -13.66 -12.53 -3.45
CA ARG A 93 -13.20 -13.85 -2.98
C ARG A 93 -12.10 -13.65 -1.94
N ASP A 94 -12.46 -13.81 -0.67
CA ASP A 94 -11.54 -13.56 0.45
C ASP A 94 -10.30 -14.48 0.44
N TRP A 95 -10.46 -15.73 -0.01
CA TRP A 95 -9.35 -16.66 -0.16
C TRP A 95 -8.35 -16.23 -1.25
N LEU A 96 -8.85 -15.65 -2.36
CA LEU A 96 -8.01 -15.16 -3.45
C LEU A 96 -7.20 -13.95 -2.98
N PHE A 97 -7.84 -13.04 -2.25
CA PHE A 97 -7.15 -11.92 -1.61
C PHE A 97 -6.06 -12.41 -0.65
N GLY A 98 -6.38 -13.34 0.24
CA GLY A 98 -5.40 -13.89 1.18
C GLY A 98 -4.20 -14.56 0.50
N ALA A 99 -4.45 -15.34 -0.55
CA ALA A 99 -3.39 -16.01 -1.32
C ALA A 99 -2.49 -15.02 -2.05
N VAL A 100 -3.07 -14.03 -2.73
CA VAL A 100 -2.30 -12.98 -3.42
C VAL A 100 -1.53 -12.13 -2.42
N PHE A 101 -2.17 -11.72 -1.31
CA PHE A 101 -1.51 -10.99 -0.23
C PHE A 101 -0.30 -11.75 0.30
N PHE A 102 -0.45 -13.03 0.68
CA PHE A 102 0.66 -13.83 1.16
C PHE A 102 1.81 -13.93 0.14
N GLY A 103 1.47 -14.18 -1.14
CA GLY A 103 2.45 -14.29 -2.21
C GLY A 103 3.24 -13.00 -2.43
N VAL A 104 2.56 -11.87 -2.58
CA VAL A 104 3.21 -10.60 -3.00
C VAL A 104 3.64 -9.71 -1.85
N ARG A 105 3.06 -9.86 -0.64
CA ARG A 105 3.37 -9.02 0.53
C ARG A 105 4.26 -9.71 1.56
N ILE A 106 4.41 -11.03 1.50
CA ILE A 106 5.28 -11.81 2.41
C ILE A 106 6.36 -12.55 1.65
N VAL A 107 5.99 -13.48 0.76
CA VAL A 107 6.97 -14.33 0.06
C VAL A 107 7.88 -13.50 -0.85
N TYR A 108 7.30 -12.62 -1.66
CA TYR A 108 8.06 -11.81 -2.60
C TYR A 108 9.08 -10.86 -1.93
N PRO A 109 8.73 -10.07 -0.89
CA PRO A 109 9.72 -9.26 -0.18
C PRO A 109 10.81 -10.08 0.51
N LEU A 110 10.50 -11.28 1.04
CA LEU A 110 11.51 -12.17 1.63
C LEU A 110 12.57 -12.61 0.60
N LEU A 111 12.18 -12.80 -0.66
CA LEU A 111 13.10 -13.18 -1.73
C LEU A 111 13.98 -12.03 -2.21
N ILE A 112 13.46 -10.80 -2.19
CA ILE A 112 14.15 -9.61 -2.70
C ILE A 112 15.00 -8.91 -1.62
N LEU A 113 14.65 -9.04 -0.34
CA LEU A 113 15.35 -8.36 0.76
C LEU A 113 16.88 -8.57 0.76
N PRO A 114 17.42 -9.79 0.55
CA PRO A 114 18.87 -10.02 0.54
C PRO A 114 19.58 -9.22 -0.56
N GLU A 115 18.98 -9.16 -1.74
CA GLU A 115 19.48 -8.41 -2.88
C GLU A 115 19.43 -6.90 -2.59
N LEU A 116 18.33 -6.42 -2.01
CA LEU A 116 18.18 -5.02 -1.59
C LEU A 116 19.20 -4.60 -0.52
N PHE A 117 19.57 -5.52 0.37
CA PHE A 117 20.55 -5.28 1.42
C PHE A 117 21.97 -5.09 0.87
N GLN A 118 22.31 -5.80 -0.20
CA GLN A 118 23.62 -5.69 -0.85
C GLN A 118 23.80 -4.37 -1.63
N HIS A 119 22.70 -3.69 -1.99
CA HIS A 119 22.73 -2.45 -2.76
C HIS A 119 22.71 -1.22 -1.85
N VAL A 120 23.89 -0.63 -1.61
CA VAL A 120 24.10 0.53 -0.73
C VAL A 120 23.24 1.74 -1.09
N GLU A 121 22.98 1.96 -2.39
CA GLU A 121 22.16 3.08 -2.84
C GLU A 121 20.67 2.93 -2.52
N MET A 122 20.22 1.70 -2.25
CA MET A 122 18.85 1.37 -1.86
C MET A 122 18.69 1.22 -0.33
N ARG A 123 19.59 1.86 0.45
CA ARG A 123 19.57 1.83 1.92
C ARG A 123 18.22 2.18 2.56
N MET A 124 17.51 3.17 2.01
CA MET A 124 16.16 3.51 2.49
C MET A 124 15.13 2.48 2.05
N ALA A 125 15.23 1.99 0.81
CA ALA A 125 14.26 1.04 0.26
C ALA A 125 14.26 -0.28 1.04
N TRP A 126 15.42 -0.85 1.43
CA TRP A 126 15.42 -2.10 2.20
C TRP A 126 14.89 -1.93 3.62
N ARG A 127 15.15 -0.78 4.27
CA ARG A 127 14.61 -0.49 5.61
C ARG A 127 13.09 -0.39 5.56
N VAL A 128 12.57 0.35 4.59
CA VAL A 128 11.12 0.48 4.38
C VAL A 128 10.51 -0.86 4.00
N ALA A 129 11.12 -1.62 3.10
CA ALA A 129 10.66 -2.96 2.72
C ALA A 129 10.64 -3.93 3.91
N PHE A 130 11.66 -3.90 4.77
CA PHE A 130 11.72 -4.73 5.98
C PHE A 130 10.63 -4.35 6.98
N CYS A 131 10.47 -3.05 7.28
CA CYS A 131 9.40 -2.58 8.16
C CYS A 131 8.01 -2.93 7.61
N ALA A 132 7.81 -2.75 6.30
CA ALA A 132 6.57 -3.11 5.62
C ALA A 132 6.31 -4.62 5.70
N LEU A 133 7.34 -5.46 5.53
CA LEU A 133 7.22 -6.91 5.69
C LEU A 133 6.77 -7.29 7.11
N LEU A 134 7.37 -6.70 8.15
CA LEU A 134 6.96 -6.95 9.53
C LEU A 134 5.49 -6.56 9.76
N MET A 135 5.07 -5.41 9.21
CA MET A 135 3.68 -4.96 9.26
C MET A 135 2.74 -5.93 8.54
N HIS A 136 3.09 -6.41 7.35
CA HIS A 136 2.27 -7.38 6.61
C HIS A 136 2.18 -8.74 7.30
N VAL A 137 3.28 -9.21 7.93
CA VAL A 137 3.26 -10.43 8.75
C VAL A 137 2.33 -10.26 9.95
N TYR A 138 2.40 -9.12 10.64
CA TYR A 138 1.50 -8.80 11.75
C TYR A 138 0.03 -8.80 11.30
N TRP A 139 -0.29 -8.17 10.16
CA TRP A 139 -1.65 -8.17 9.62
C TRP A 139 -2.13 -9.56 9.17
N PHE A 140 -1.24 -10.38 8.61
CA PHE A 140 -1.59 -11.74 8.20
C PHE A 140 -1.85 -12.66 9.39
N GLN A 141 -1.11 -12.47 10.49
CA GLN A 141 -1.26 -13.25 11.72
C GLN A 141 -2.53 -12.91 12.51
N ARG A 142 -3.18 -11.78 12.23
CA ARG A 142 -4.38 -11.34 12.94
C ARG A 142 -5.63 -11.86 12.20
N PRO A 143 -6.25 -12.98 12.63
CA PRO A 143 -7.39 -13.56 11.92
C PRO A 143 -8.60 -12.64 12.07
N LYS A 144 -9.43 -12.53 11.02
CA LYS A 144 -10.72 -11.80 11.03
C LYS A 144 -11.80 -12.50 11.90
N GLY A 145 -11.49 -12.89 13.13
CA GLY A 145 -12.37 -13.78 13.91
C GLY A 145 -12.16 -13.86 15.42
N SER A 146 -11.51 -12.89 16.08
CA SER A 146 -11.42 -12.88 17.56
C SER A 146 -12.29 -11.81 18.24
N GLU A 147 -13.24 -11.20 17.53
CA GLU A 147 -14.28 -10.33 18.11
C GLU A 147 -15.66 -10.84 17.69
N CYS A 148 -15.95 -12.09 18.03
CA CYS A 148 -17.34 -12.56 18.17
C CYS A 148 -17.88 -12.06 19.52
N ASN A 149 -17.97 -10.74 19.69
CA ASN A 149 -18.87 -10.09 20.64
C ASN A 149 -18.93 -8.61 20.27
N ARG A 150 -20.06 -8.21 19.68
CA ARG A 150 -20.54 -6.83 19.41
C ARG A 150 -19.44 -5.81 19.07
N ASP A 151 -19.40 -5.44 17.78
CA ASP A 151 -18.64 -4.33 17.19
C ASP A 151 -17.37 -4.72 16.38
N GLY A 152 -17.16 -6.02 16.15
CA GLY A 152 -15.97 -6.60 15.49
C GLY A 152 -15.86 -6.49 13.97
N ILE A 153 -15.89 -5.28 13.40
CA ILE A 153 -15.30 -4.98 12.07
C ILE A 153 -14.47 -3.70 12.21
N VAL A 154 -13.30 -3.77 12.84
CA VAL A 154 -12.47 -2.56 13.10
C VAL A 154 -11.26 -2.43 12.15
N TRP A 155 -11.05 -3.35 11.19
CA TRP A 155 -9.94 -3.23 10.22
C TRP A 155 -10.37 -2.90 8.78
N PHE A 156 -11.68 -2.84 8.52
CA PHE A 156 -12.23 -2.51 7.19
C PHE A 156 -13.30 -1.41 7.24
N HIS A 157 -13.50 -0.79 8.40
CA HIS A 157 -14.48 0.27 8.63
C HIS A 157 -13.84 1.65 8.78
N LEU A 158 -12.54 1.74 8.51
CA LEU A 158 -11.76 2.98 8.64
C LEU A 158 -11.33 3.55 7.29
N GLU A 159 -12.13 3.40 6.25
CA GLU A 159 -12.03 4.26 5.06
C GLU A 159 -13.40 4.26 4.37
N LEU A 160 -14.03 5.45 4.35
CA LEU A 160 -15.32 5.79 3.75
C LEU A 160 -16.56 5.29 4.49
N ASP A 161 -16.85 5.96 5.62
CA ASP A 161 -18.24 6.17 6.04
C ASP A 161 -18.96 7.11 5.04
N ILE A 162 -19.20 6.61 3.83
CA ILE A 162 -20.11 7.18 2.83
C ILE A 162 -21.58 6.80 3.16
N ARG A 163 -21.85 6.23 4.34
CA ARG A 163 -23.23 5.94 4.79
C ARG A 163 -23.85 7.06 5.62
N ALA A 164 -23.11 8.12 5.95
CA ALA A 164 -23.66 9.27 6.67
C ALA A 164 -24.42 10.31 5.80
N VAL A 165 -24.83 9.96 4.56
CA VAL A 165 -25.67 10.82 3.70
C VAL A 165 -26.99 10.13 3.29
N GLY A 166 -27.33 8.98 3.89
CA GLY A 166 -28.48 8.17 3.45
C GLY A 166 -29.71 8.13 4.37
N ASP A 167 -29.55 8.32 5.68
CA ASP A 167 -30.59 7.97 6.67
C ASP A 167 -30.96 9.15 7.58
N ASP A 168 -31.33 10.29 6.98
CA ASP A 168 -32.21 11.23 7.68
C ASP A 168 -33.65 10.91 7.26
N PRO A 169 -34.48 10.27 8.11
CA PRO A 169 -35.89 10.17 7.84
C PRO A 169 -36.44 11.59 7.88
N MET A 170 -36.68 12.19 6.70
CA MET A 170 -37.51 13.37 6.56
C MET A 170 -38.88 13.06 7.17
N THR A 171 -39.01 13.34 8.47
CA THR A 171 -40.26 13.65 9.12
C THR A 171 -40.70 15.00 8.55
N ILE A 172 -41.60 14.93 7.57
CA ILE A 172 -42.34 16.10 7.07
C ILE A 172 -43.53 16.28 8.02
N PRO A 173 -43.62 17.37 8.82
CA PRO A 173 -44.89 17.81 9.39
C PRO A 173 -45.82 18.41 8.32
#